data_AF-A0A7C3F256-F1
#
_entry.id   AF-A0A7C3F256-F1
#
_cell.length_a   1.000
_cell.length_b   1.000
_cell.length_c   1.000
_cell.angle_alpha   90.00
_cell.angle_beta   90.00
_cell.angle_gamma   90.00
#
_symmetry.space_group_name_H-M   'P 1'
#
loop_
_entity.id
_entity.type
_entity.pdbx_description
1 polymer ?
#
loop_
_entity_poly.entity_id
_entity_poly.type
_entity_poly.pdbx_seq_one_letter_code
_entity_poly.pdbx_strand_id
1 'polypeptide(L)'
;MDFIINGTPFQLKSINQEIDESFIKLYQSFLGNSSMNYEEFESIIHKYFDSINQLENKYELHDDFFNHFIRLWNIILNNRNYGLGEWIWEKCIDISHSWELNNENNFIHKGTPFYFWGMTAILRGDIDKGYSLMHKALQEDIRRYGTISPQTPSLAFAISNYSESNQAFRNWSATQANYIKQLIDSYNQDLKCNFSLDEFWNKITGSNLDVSTIYQFFHYIAKFYDISRKPNYIYQGDFVSLLLLDLLFDLSRVVDAVLKKKNPSYWQMFNHIVILNTRMGIGLNQSYMEQLNESYKPPNKFDEILASVLDDFFQFQDQTTMTLEGKSFAVAYGIRNHAAHNIEALPIIWERYKEIEKYIFYALFLSIQKLY
;
A
#
# COMPACT_ATOMS: atom_id res chain seq x y z
N MET A 1 3.07 35.23 10.77
CA MET A 1 4.22 35.86 10.11
C MET A 1 3.88 36.05 8.65
N ASP A 2 3.94 37.29 8.17
CA ASP A 2 3.70 37.63 6.77
C ASP A 2 5.00 38.15 6.14
N PHE A 3 5.34 37.68 4.94
CA PHE A 3 6.55 38.08 4.21
C PHE A 3 6.33 37.97 2.70
N ILE A 4 7.20 38.61 1.92
CA ILE A 4 7.11 38.65 0.45
C ILE A 4 8.40 38.11 -0.13
N ILE A 5 8.29 37.22 -1.11
CA ILE A 5 9.43 36.76 -1.93
C ILE A 5 9.05 36.95 -3.39
N ASN A 6 9.87 37.68 -4.13
CA ASN A 6 9.66 37.96 -5.55
C ASN A 6 8.23 38.45 -5.87
N GLY A 7 7.68 39.33 -5.03
CA GLY A 7 6.32 39.87 -5.17
C GLY A 7 5.19 38.93 -4.79
N THR A 8 5.48 37.69 -4.39
CA THR A 8 4.47 36.73 -3.89
C THR A 8 4.35 36.83 -2.37
N PRO A 9 3.15 37.08 -1.82
CA PRO A 9 2.95 37.10 -0.38
C PRO A 9 2.86 35.68 0.20
N PHE A 10 3.44 35.50 1.38
CA PHE A 10 3.41 34.27 2.17
C PHE A 10 2.93 34.58 3.58
N GLN A 11 2.12 33.67 4.11
CA GLN A 11 1.63 33.71 5.48
C GLN A 11 1.90 32.36 6.13
N LEU A 12 2.65 32.37 7.23
CA LEU A 12 2.92 31.21 8.08
C LEU A 12 2.49 31.54 9.52
N LYS A 13 2.16 30.51 10.30
CA LYS A 13 1.85 30.67 11.73
C LYS A 13 3.14 31.05 12.46
N SER A 14 3.19 32.17 13.19
CA SER A 14 4.41 32.54 13.92
C SER A 14 4.70 31.54 15.04
N ILE A 15 5.96 31.11 15.18
CA ILE A 15 6.44 30.25 16.27
C ILE A 15 7.20 31.09 17.29
N ASN A 16 8.32 31.66 16.86
CA ASN A 16 9.13 32.63 17.59
C ASN A 16 10.00 33.36 16.58
N GLN A 17 10.59 34.49 16.97
CA GLN A 17 11.35 35.33 16.05
C GLN A 17 12.51 34.60 15.33
N GLU A 18 13.31 33.80 16.04
CA GLU A 18 14.50 33.14 15.48
C GLU A 18 14.11 32.06 14.45
N ILE A 19 13.07 31.28 14.74
CA ILE A 19 12.50 30.27 13.85
C ILE A 19 11.81 30.92 12.64
N ASP A 20 11.03 31.97 12.89
CA ASP A 20 10.34 32.75 11.86
C ASP A 20 11.32 33.32 10.84
N GLU A 21 12.37 34.01 11.30
CA GLU A 21 13.45 34.56 10.45
C GLU A 21 14.19 33.47 9.67
N SER A 22 14.42 32.32 10.32
CA SER A 22 15.07 31.16 9.71
C SER A 22 14.23 30.54 8.59
N PHE A 23 12.91 30.44 8.76
CA PHE A 23 12.01 30.00 7.70
C PHE A 23 11.90 31.02 6.56
N ILE A 24 11.95 32.33 6.84
CA ILE A 24 12.03 33.34 5.76
C ILE A 24 13.28 33.11 4.92
N LYS A 25 14.45 32.92 5.55
CA LYS A 25 15.71 32.63 4.84
C LYS A 25 15.61 31.34 4.03
N LEU A 26 15.00 30.28 4.57
CA LEU A 26 14.72 29.04 3.85
C LEU A 26 13.87 29.29 2.61
N TYR A 27 12.74 29.99 2.74
CA TYR A 27 11.89 30.25 1.58
C TYR A 27 12.61 31.11 0.54
N GLN A 28 13.42 32.10 0.96
CA GLN A 28 14.22 32.93 0.07
C GLN A 28 15.29 32.14 -0.69
N SER A 29 15.83 31.07 -0.11
CA SER A 29 16.82 30.24 -0.81
C SER A 29 16.21 29.31 -1.85
N PHE A 30 14.98 28.86 -1.62
CA PHE A 30 14.26 27.99 -2.55
C PHE A 30 13.51 28.72 -3.65
N LEU A 31 12.94 29.89 -3.34
CA LEU A 31 12.07 30.64 -4.24
C LEU A 31 12.71 31.92 -4.75
N GLY A 32 13.82 32.34 -4.15
CA GLY A 32 14.59 33.52 -4.52
C GLY A 32 16.00 33.18 -5.01
N ASN A 33 16.91 34.14 -4.91
CA ASN A 33 18.31 34.02 -5.33
C ASN A 33 19.28 34.01 -4.13
N SER A 34 18.79 33.67 -2.93
CA SER A 34 19.60 33.70 -1.72
C SER A 34 20.27 32.34 -1.47
N SER A 35 21.49 32.35 -0.93
CA SER A 35 22.08 31.15 -0.34
C SER A 35 21.62 30.99 1.11
N MET A 36 21.55 29.76 1.60
CA MET A 36 21.22 29.46 2.99
C MET A 36 22.35 28.70 3.66
N ASN A 37 22.67 29.08 4.90
CA ASN A 37 23.53 28.30 5.77
C ASN A 37 22.69 27.25 6.50
N TYR A 38 22.77 25.99 6.07
CA TYR A 38 21.99 24.90 6.65
C TYR A 38 22.44 24.53 8.06
N GLU A 39 23.73 24.69 8.39
CA GLU A 39 24.23 24.40 9.74
C GLU A 39 23.68 25.41 10.76
N GLU A 40 23.60 26.69 10.38
CA GLU A 40 22.95 27.74 11.19
C GLU A 40 21.46 27.43 11.39
N PHE A 41 20.77 27.04 10.33
CA PHE A 41 19.36 26.66 10.39
C PHE A 41 19.09 25.46 11.31
N GLU A 42 19.89 24.41 11.16
CA GLU A 42 19.82 23.22 12.01
C GLU A 42 20.07 23.58 13.48
N SER A 43 21.10 24.38 13.76
CA SER A 43 21.41 24.84 15.12
C SER A 43 20.24 25.60 15.77
N ILE A 44 19.57 26.47 15.00
CA ILE A 44 18.40 27.22 15.48
C ILE A 44 17.24 26.27 15.81
N ILE A 45 17.00 25.27 14.95
CA ILE A 45 15.95 24.28 15.18
C ILE A 45 16.25 23.41 16.40
N HIS A 46 17.50 23.00 16.59
CA HIS A 46 17.91 22.24 17.79
C HIS A 46 17.63 23.02 19.07
N LYS A 47 17.99 24.32 19.13
CA LYS A 47 17.66 25.18 20.27
C LYS A 47 16.15 25.29 20.49
N TYR A 48 15.37 25.34 19.42
CA TYR A 48 13.92 25.35 19.52
C TYR A 48 13.40 24.04 20.12
N PHE A 49 13.86 22.88 19.65
CA PHE A 49 13.51 21.58 20.22
C PHE A 49 13.90 21.46 21.70
N ASP A 50 15.10 21.92 22.08
CA ASP A 50 15.51 21.99 23.49
C ASP A 50 14.51 22.81 24.33
N SER A 51 14.05 23.96 23.80
CA SER A 51 13.15 24.87 24.50
C SER A 51 11.74 24.31 24.73
N ILE A 52 11.28 23.40 23.88
CA ILE A 52 9.92 22.85 23.93
C ILE A 52 9.84 21.43 24.50
N ASN A 53 10.97 20.72 24.62
CA ASN A 53 10.98 19.28 24.91
C ASN A 53 10.32 18.89 26.26
N GLN A 54 10.29 19.80 27.23
CA GLN A 54 9.66 19.59 28.54
C GLN A 54 8.21 20.08 28.62
N LEU A 55 7.66 20.64 27.53
CA LEU A 55 6.30 21.14 27.50
C LEU A 55 5.30 19.99 27.29
N GLU A 56 4.14 20.08 27.94
CA GLU A 56 3.07 19.07 27.82
C GLU A 56 2.52 18.99 26.39
N ASN A 57 2.45 20.12 25.69
CA ASN A 57 1.95 20.24 24.32
C ASN A 57 3.05 20.16 23.24
N LYS A 58 4.20 19.53 23.55
CA LYS A 58 5.36 19.52 22.64
C LYS A 58 5.06 18.89 21.27
N TYR A 59 4.17 17.90 21.21
CA TYR A 59 3.84 17.25 19.94
C TYR A 59 3.03 18.16 19.01
N GLU A 60 2.13 18.97 19.56
CA GLU A 60 1.42 20.01 18.80
C GLU A 60 2.40 21.07 18.29
N LEU A 61 3.42 21.40 19.08
CA LEU A 61 4.49 22.31 18.68
C LEU A 61 5.40 21.72 17.59
N HIS A 62 5.69 20.41 17.63
CA HIS A 62 6.38 19.72 16.55
C HIS A 62 5.56 19.80 15.24
N ASP A 63 4.24 19.54 15.31
CA ASP A 63 3.37 19.64 14.14
C ASP A 63 3.33 21.07 13.59
N ASP A 64 3.18 22.07 14.45
CA ASP A 64 3.24 23.48 14.07
C ASP A 64 4.54 23.85 13.35
N PHE A 65 5.67 23.35 13.86
CA PHE A 65 6.98 23.48 13.22
C PHE A 65 7.01 22.84 11.83
N PHE A 66 6.65 21.56 11.70
CA PHE A 66 6.70 20.87 10.40
C PHE A 66 5.70 21.44 9.39
N ASN A 67 4.58 22.02 9.85
CA ASN A 67 3.60 22.67 8.99
C ASN A 67 4.18 23.86 8.21
N HIS A 68 5.28 24.46 8.66
CA HIS A 68 5.98 25.53 7.92
C HIS A 68 6.57 25.05 6.60
N PHE A 69 6.92 23.77 6.48
CA PHE A 69 7.44 23.21 5.24
C PHE A 69 6.33 22.92 4.22
N ILE A 70 5.09 22.71 4.65
CA ILE A 70 3.97 22.32 3.77
C ILE A 70 3.72 23.36 2.68
N ARG A 71 3.77 24.67 2.99
CA ARG A 71 3.51 25.71 1.99
C ARG A 71 4.63 25.77 0.94
N LEU A 72 5.89 25.69 1.35
CA LEU A 72 7.04 25.59 0.43
C LEU A 72 6.95 24.32 -0.43
N TRP A 73 6.70 23.18 0.20
CA TRP A 73 6.53 21.90 -0.46
C TRP A 73 5.40 21.91 -1.51
N ASN A 74 4.25 22.51 -1.20
CA ASN A 74 3.14 22.64 -2.16
C ASN A 74 3.56 23.39 -3.44
N ILE A 75 4.38 24.43 -3.32
CA ILE A 75 4.88 25.19 -4.49
C ILE A 75 5.79 24.31 -5.33
N ILE A 76 6.68 23.57 -4.67
CA ILE A 76 7.61 22.64 -5.31
C ILE A 76 6.85 21.51 -6.03
N LEU A 77 5.82 20.96 -5.40
CA LEU A 77 4.95 19.95 -6.00
C LEU A 77 4.14 20.48 -7.18
N ASN A 78 3.61 21.70 -7.10
CA ASN A 78 2.88 22.32 -8.21
C ASN A 78 3.77 22.49 -9.44
N ASN A 79 5.07 22.69 -9.23
CA ASN A 79 6.09 22.72 -10.27
C ASN A 79 6.60 21.31 -10.69
N ARG A 80 6.00 20.24 -10.15
CA ARG A 80 6.39 18.83 -10.37
C ARG A 80 7.86 18.52 -10.06
N ASN A 81 8.49 19.33 -9.21
CA ASN A 81 9.86 19.09 -8.80
C ASN A 81 9.89 18.12 -7.61
N TYR A 82 9.53 16.86 -7.88
CA TYR A 82 9.42 15.84 -6.84
C TYR A 82 10.74 15.55 -6.14
N GLY A 83 11.87 15.62 -6.85
CA GLY A 83 13.19 15.42 -6.26
C GLY A 83 13.50 16.43 -5.15
N LEU A 84 13.22 17.71 -5.42
CA LEU A 84 13.36 18.76 -4.41
C LEU A 84 12.32 18.64 -3.29
N GLY A 85 11.11 18.19 -3.62
CA GLY A 85 10.06 17.93 -2.63
C GLY A 85 10.45 16.84 -1.63
N GLU A 86 11.05 15.75 -2.10
CA GLU A 86 11.59 14.69 -1.24
C GLU A 86 12.77 15.20 -0.41
N TRP A 87 13.68 15.92 -1.03
CA TRP A 87 14.87 16.46 -0.37
C TRP A 87 14.53 17.33 0.85
N ILE A 88 13.51 18.19 0.75
CA ILE A 88 13.09 19.02 1.89
C ILE A 88 12.66 18.15 3.07
N TRP A 89 11.82 17.15 2.83
CA TRP A 89 11.34 16.28 3.92
C TRP A 89 12.44 15.44 4.52
N GLU A 90 13.35 14.94 3.69
CA GLU A 90 14.58 14.28 4.14
C GLU A 90 15.35 15.20 5.10
N LYS A 91 15.55 16.47 4.76
CA LYS A 91 16.22 17.44 5.64
C LYS A 91 15.48 17.74 6.94
N CYS A 92 14.15 17.84 6.91
CA CYS A 92 13.37 17.98 8.14
C CYS A 92 13.59 16.79 9.09
N ILE A 93 13.66 15.58 8.54
CA ILE A 93 13.85 14.36 9.30
C ILE A 93 15.30 14.24 9.79
N ASP A 94 16.29 14.56 8.96
CA ASP A 94 17.71 14.57 9.33
C ASP A 94 17.96 15.47 10.55
N ILE A 95 17.43 16.69 10.54
CA ILE A 95 17.56 17.66 11.65
C ILE A 95 16.94 17.11 12.95
N SER A 96 15.82 16.39 12.83
CA SER A 96 15.14 15.79 13.98
C SER A 96 15.92 14.61 14.52
N HIS A 97 16.45 13.75 13.65
CA HIS A 97 17.29 12.62 14.04
C HIS A 97 18.61 13.09 14.66
N SER A 98 19.26 14.12 14.11
CA SER A 98 20.51 14.66 14.65
C SER A 98 20.31 15.24 16.06
N TRP A 99 19.16 15.86 16.32
CA TRP A 99 18.79 16.29 17.65
C TRP A 99 18.57 15.11 18.60
N GLU A 100 17.82 14.08 18.18
CA GLU A 100 17.52 12.89 18.98
C GLU A 100 18.77 12.09 19.35
N LEU A 101 19.79 12.06 18.49
CA LEU A 101 21.08 11.41 18.78
C LEU A 101 21.80 12.03 19.99
N ASN A 102 21.61 13.32 20.25
CA ASN A 102 22.23 14.03 21.38
C ASN A 102 21.29 14.12 22.60
N ASN A 103 20.05 13.67 22.48
CA ASN A 103 19.00 13.80 23.48
C ASN A 103 18.34 12.45 23.75
N GLU A 104 19.16 11.47 24.14
CA GLU A 104 18.71 10.13 24.49
C GLU A 104 17.54 10.20 25.48
N ASN A 105 16.46 9.47 25.19
CA ASN A 105 15.15 9.46 25.86
C ASN A 105 14.13 10.53 25.42
N ASN A 106 14.53 11.52 24.64
CA ASN A 106 13.60 12.46 24.03
C ASN A 106 13.24 12.03 22.61
N PHE A 107 12.15 12.58 22.11
CA PHE A 107 11.59 12.18 20.82
C PHE A 107 10.83 13.34 20.18
N ILE A 108 11.17 13.61 18.93
CA ILE A 108 10.47 14.52 18.03
C ILE A 108 9.50 13.69 17.21
N HIS A 109 8.21 14.02 17.26
CA HIS A 109 7.19 13.33 16.46
C HIS A 109 7.32 13.76 14.99
N LYS A 110 7.68 12.81 14.13
CA LYS A 110 7.98 12.99 12.70
C LYS A 110 6.85 12.45 11.81
N GLY A 111 5.64 12.26 12.35
CA GLY A 111 4.49 11.75 11.59
C GLY A 111 4.20 12.58 10.34
N THR A 112 4.07 13.90 10.53
CA THR A 112 3.84 14.89 9.47
C THR A 112 4.89 14.82 8.34
N PRO A 113 6.21 14.96 8.60
CA PRO A 113 7.20 14.92 7.53
C PRO A 113 7.28 13.55 6.82
N PHE A 114 7.15 12.42 7.52
CA PHE A 114 7.10 11.11 6.87
C PHE A 114 5.87 10.98 5.96
N TYR A 115 4.71 11.48 6.38
CA TYR A 115 3.47 11.42 5.59
C TYR A 115 3.62 12.20 4.27
N PHE A 116 4.05 13.46 4.33
CA PHE A 116 4.22 14.30 3.15
C PHE A 116 5.38 13.85 2.24
N TRP A 117 6.44 13.26 2.81
CA TRP A 117 7.46 12.61 2.00
C TRP A 117 6.90 11.39 1.26
N GLY A 118 6.13 10.55 1.95
CA GLY A 118 5.45 9.41 1.35
C GLY A 118 4.54 9.82 0.19
N MET A 119 3.78 10.92 0.35
CA MET A 119 2.96 11.47 -0.73
C MET A 119 3.81 11.83 -1.94
N THR A 120 4.94 12.50 -1.71
CA THR A 120 5.84 12.95 -2.78
C THR A 120 6.43 11.77 -3.54
N ALA A 121 6.88 10.73 -2.83
CA ALA A 121 7.42 9.51 -3.44
C ALA A 121 6.38 8.81 -4.32
N ILE A 122 5.13 8.66 -3.85
CA ILE A 122 4.04 8.07 -4.64
C ILE A 122 3.74 8.91 -5.88
N LEU A 123 3.68 10.24 -5.74
CA LEU A 123 3.45 11.15 -6.87
C LEU A 123 4.58 11.08 -7.92
N ARG A 124 5.82 10.80 -7.50
CA ARG A 124 6.96 10.54 -8.41
C ARG A 124 6.91 9.14 -9.06
N GLY A 125 6.05 8.25 -8.57
CA GLY A 125 5.91 6.87 -9.05
C GLY A 125 6.72 5.84 -8.24
N ASP A 126 7.29 6.24 -7.11
CA ASP A 126 8.04 5.36 -6.20
C ASP A 126 7.11 4.85 -5.08
N ILE A 127 6.28 3.87 -5.45
CA ILE A 127 5.21 3.35 -4.58
C ILE A 127 5.79 2.66 -3.34
N ASP A 128 6.84 1.87 -3.48
CA ASP A 128 7.44 1.12 -2.38
C ASP A 128 8.04 2.05 -1.33
N LYS A 129 8.79 3.08 -1.75
CA LYS A 129 9.28 4.13 -0.85
C LYS A 129 8.12 4.88 -0.21
N GLY A 130 7.13 5.24 -1.03
CA GLY A 130 5.91 5.93 -0.60
C GLY A 130 5.18 5.25 0.56
N TYR A 131 4.85 3.97 0.39
CA TYR A 131 4.19 3.18 1.42
C TYR A 131 5.09 2.99 2.64
N SER A 132 6.39 2.75 2.45
CA SER A 132 7.34 2.62 3.56
C SER A 132 7.35 3.86 4.45
N LEU A 133 7.36 5.05 3.84
CA LEU A 133 7.31 6.33 4.56
C LEU A 133 5.95 6.57 5.23
N MET A 134 4.84 6.24 4.57
CA MET A 134 3.50 6.33 5.18
C MET A 134 3.35 5.42 6.40
N HIS A 135 3.94 4.21 6.36
CA HIS A 135 3.99 3.33 7.52
C HIS A 135 4.92 3.85 8.61
N LYS A 136 6.01 4.56 8.26
CA LYS A 136 6.83 5.27 9.25
C LYS A 136 6.03 6.39 9.92
N ALA A 137 5.24 7.16 9.17
CA ALA A 137 4.33 8.16 9.75
C ALA A 137 3.35 7.52 10.75
N LEU A 138 2.76 6.39 10.39
CA LEU A 138 1.87 5.65 11.28
C LEU A 138 2.60 5.13 12.54
N GLN A 139 3.85 4.66 12.41
CA GLN A 139 4.65 4.24 13.58
C GLN A 139 4.89 5.40 14.55
N GLU A 140 5.15 6.61 14.03
CA GLU A 140 5.26 7.82 14.84
C GLU A 140 3.95 8.15 15.58
N ASP A 141 2.82 8.03 14.88
CA ASP A 141 1.48 8.24 15.46
C ASP A 141 1.15 7.21 16.55
N ILE A 142 1.42 5.92 16.31
CA ILE A 142 1.25 4.86 17.32
C ILE A 142 2.08 5.16 18.57
N ARG A 143 3.34 5.61 18.39
CA ARG A 143 4.22 5.99 19.50
C ARG A 143 3.69 7.19 20.29
N ARG A 144 3.16 8.21 19.59
CA ARG A 144 2.58 9.41 20.22
C ARG A 144 1.32 9.09 21.02
N TYR A 145 0.38 8.36 20.42
CA TYR A 145 -0.95 8.12 21.01
C TYR A 145 -1.03 6.87 21.89
N GLY A 146 0.00 6.01 21.90
CA GLY A 146 0.04 4.80 22.71
C GLY A 146 -1.00 3.74 22.31
N THR A 147 -1.49 3.78 21.07
CA THR A 147 -2.48 2.84 20.52
C THR A 147 -2.09 2.40 19.13
N ILE A 148 -2.38 1.14 18.79
CA ILE A 148 -2.10 0.56 17.46
C ILE A 148 -3.06 1.08 16.37
N SER A 149 -4.16 1.71 16.76
CA SER A 149 -5.20 2.22 15.83
C SER A 149 -5.48 3.71 16.05
N PRO A 150 -4.47 4.59 15.94
CA PRO A 150 -4.66 6.03 16.12
C PRO A 150 -5.51 6.60 14.98
N GLN A 151 -6.54 7.40 15.30
CA GLN A 151 -7.43 8.02 14.31
C GLN A 151 -6.72 9.18 13.60
N THR A 152 -5.80 8.83 12.70
CA THR A 152 -4.84 9.73 12.06
C THR A 152 -4.87 9.57 10.54
N PRO A 153 -4.45 10.59 9.78
CA PRO A 153 -4.30 10.48 8.33
C PRO A 153 -3.40 9.32 7.91
N SER A 154 -2.36 9.00 8.68
CA SER A 154 -1.43 7.90 8.41
C SER A 154 -2.11 6.53 8.50
N LEU A 155 -2.95 6.31 9.52
CA LEU A 155 -3.73 5.07 9.61
C LEU A 155 -4.75 4.99 8.47
N ALA A 156 -5.47 6.09 8.22
CA ALA A 156 -6.46 6.14 7.16
C ALA A 156 -5.84 5.85 5.79
N PHE A 157 -4.61 6.32 5.52
CA PHE A 157 -3.84 5.93 4.33
C PHE A 157 -3.48 4.44 4.35
N ALA A 158 -2.94 3.93 5.46
CA ALA A 158 -2.44 2.56 5.57
C ALA A 158 -3.51 1.49 5.34
N ILE A 159 -4.77 1.79 5.66
CA ILE A 159 -5.93 0.94 5.36
C ILE A 159 -6.76 1.43 4.17
N SER A 160 -6.20 2.38 3.40
CA SER A 160 -6.83 3.06 2.27
C SER A 160 -8.29 3.47 2.53
N ASN A 161 -8.59 3.96 3.73
CA ASN A 161 -9.92 4.44 4.11
C ASN A 161 -10.31 5.65 3.24
N TYR A 162 -11.09 5.38 2.19
CA TYR A 162 -11.56 6.37 1.22
C TYR A 162 -12.69 7.26 1.74
N SER A 163 -13.34 6.86 2.84
CA SER A 163 -14.40 7.63 3.48
C SER A 163 -13.87 8.76 4.36
N GLU A 164 -12.65 8.64 4.87
CA GLU A 164 -12.04 9.66 5.72
C GLU A 164 -11.71 10.92 4.91
N SER A 165 -12.37 12.02 5.26
CA SER A 165 -12.30 13.29 4.55
C SER A 165 -11.08 14.14 4.96
N ASN A 166 -10.56 13.95 6.17
CA ASN A 166 -9.47 14.71 6.75
C ASN A 166 -8.11 14.08 6.42
N GLN A 167 -7.82 13.90 5.13
CA GLN A 167 -6.54 13.39 4.64
C GLN A 167 -6.00 14.26 3.52
N ALA A 168 -4.75 14.73 3.64
CA ALA A 168 -4.12 15.50 2.57
C ALA A 168 -3.97 14.66 1.28
N PHE A 169 -3.82 13.34 1.38
CA PHE A 169 -3.71 12.44 0.23
C PHE A 169 -4.97 11.62 -0.07
N ARG A 170 -6.16 12.14 0.30
CA ARG A 170 -7.45 11.46 0.11
C ARG A 170 -7.69 10.93 -1.31
N ASN A 171 -7.29 11.69 -2.33
CA ASN A 171 -7.49 11.30 -3.73
C ASN A 171 -6.77 9.99 -4.09
N TRP A 172 -5.66 9.68 -3.42
CA TRP A 172 -4.96 8.41 -3.62
C TRP A 172 -5.77 7.22 -3.09
N SER A 173 -6.29 7.32 -1.85
CA SER A 173 -7.17 6.29 -1.27
C SER A 173 -8.45 6.11 -2.10
N ALA A 174 -9.03 7.21 -2.60
CA ALA A 174 -10.19 7.16 -3.49
C ALA A 174 -9.86 6.47 -4.84
N THR A 175 -8.66 6.66 -5.37
CA THR A 175 -8.21 6.02 -6.61
C THR A 175 -8.09 4.51 -6.44
N GLN A 176 -7.50 4.05 -5.34
CA GLN A 176 -7.41 2.62 -5.00
C GLN A 176 -8.80 2.01 -4.76
N ALA A 177 -9.68 2.72 -4.06
CA ALA A 177 -11.06 2.29 -3.83
C ALA A 177 -11.82 2.11 -5.15
N ASN A 178 -11.67 3.03 -6.10
CA ASN A 178 -12.25 2.90 -7.43
C ASN A 178 -11.69 1.71 -8.22
N TYR A 179 -10.39 1.43 -8.09
CA TYR A 179 -9.77 0.25 -8.72
C TYR A 179 -10.39 -1.05 -8.20
N ILE A 180 -10.49 -1.20 -6.87
CA ILE A 180 -11.13 -2.37 -6.26
C ILE A 180 -12.61 -2.45 -6.63
N LYS A 181 -13.31 -1.31 -6.68
CA LYS A 181 -14.72 -1.27 -7.09
C LYS A 181 -14.90 -1.87 -8.49
N GLN A 182 -14.03 -1.53 -9.46
CA GLN A 182 -14.11 -2.09 -10.81
C GLN A 182 -13.94 -3.61 -10.81
N LEU A 183 -13.02 -4.14 -9.99
CA LEU A 183 -12.82 -5.58 -9.82
C LEU A 183 -14.05 -6.25 -9.16
N ILE A 184 -14.66 -5.60 -8.15
CA ILE A 184 -15.88 -6.06 -7.49
C ILE A 184 -17.09 -6.03 -8.45
N ASP A 185 -17.23 -4.99 -9.27
CA ASP A 185 -18.30 -4.89 -10.26
C ASP A 185 -18.19 -6.06 -11.27
N SER A 186 -16.97 -6.35 -11.74
CA SER A 186 -16.70 -7.53 -12.58
C SER A 186 -17.07 -8.83 -11.86
N TYR A 187 -16.65 -8.98 -10.59
CA TYR A 187 -16.96 -10.14 -9.75
C TYR A 187 -18.46 -10.38 -9.64
N ASN A 188 -19.22 -9.33 -9.33
CA ASN A 188 -20.68 -9.39 -9.22
C ASN A 188 -21.35 -9.75 -10.54
N GLN A 189 -20.85 -9.21 -11.66
CA GLN A 189 -21.38 -9.52 -12.98
C GLN A 189 -21.19 -10.99 -13.34
N ASP A 190 -19.99 -11.53 -13.16
CA ASP A 190 -19.66 -12.89 -13.61
C ASP A 190 -20.27 -13.96 -12.68
N LEU A 191 -20.23 -13.76 -11.36
CA LEU A 191 -20.76 -14.69 -10.36
C LEU A 191 -22.23 -14.43 -10.00
N LYS A 192 -22.86 -13.44 -10.63
CA LYS A 192 -24.27 -13.07 -10.41
C LYS A 192 -24.60 -12.86 -8.93
N CYS A 193 -23.71 -12.18 -8.21
CA CYS A 193 -23.86 -11.88 -6.79
C CYS A 193 -23.96 -10.37 -6.53
N ASN A 194 -24.23 -10.02 -5.28
CA ASN A 194 -24.23 -8.63 -4.81
C ASN A 194 -23.25 -8.51 -3.65
N PHE A 195 -22.07 -7.97 -3.94
CA PHE A 195 -21.01 -7.69 -2.97
C PHE A 195 -20.56 -6.25 -3.18
N SER A 196 -20.71 -5.39 -2.19
CA SER A 196 -20.38 -3.97 -2.35
C SER A 196 -18.94 -3.65 -1.92
N LEU A 197 -18.41 -2.52 -2.41
CA LEU A 197 -17.13 -2.00 -1.95
C LEU A 197 -17.13 -1.75 -0.43
N ASP A 198 -18.20 -1.14 0.11
CA ASP A 198 -18.33 -0.87 1.55
C ASP A 198 -18.35 -2.18 2.35
N GLU A 199 -19.06 -3.21 1.86
CA GLU A 199 -19.09 -4.53 2.50
C GLU A 199 -17.70 -5.18 2.50
N PHE A 200 -16.99 -5.14 1.37
CA PHE A 200 -15.61 -5.62 1.29
C PHE A 200 -14.69 -4.90 2.27
N TRP A 201 -14.74 -3.56 2.29
CA TRP A 201 -13.89 -2.73 3.14
C TRP A 201 -14.15 -3.01 4.63
N ASN A 202 -15.42 -3.02 5.04
CA ASN A 202 -15.81 -3.28 6.42
C ASN A 202 -15.40 -4.68 6.85
N LYS A 203 -15.56 -5.69 5.99
CA LYS A 203 -15.16 -7.07 6.30
C LYS A 203 -13.65 -7.25 6.38
N ILE A 204 -12.87 -6.65 5.47
CA ILE A 204 -11.41 -6.82 5.48
C ILE A 204 -10.75 -6.04 6.62
N THR A 205 -11.15 -4.79 6.86
CA THR A 205 -10.60 -3.93 7.92
C THR A 205 -11.13 -4.28 9.31
N GLY A 206 -12.38 -4.74 9.40
CA GLY A 206 -12.98 -5.28 10.62
C GLY A 206 -12.67 -6.76 10.87
N SER A 207 -11.90 -7.40 9.99
CA SER A 207 -11.44 -8.77 10.20
C SER A 207 -10.47 -8.85 11.37
N ASN A 208 -10.30 -10.06 11.90
CA ASN A 208 -9.25 -10.36 12.86
C ASN A 208 -7.92 -10.74 12.19
N LEU A 209 -7.70 -10.38 10.91
CA LEU A 209 -6.44 -10.61 10.21
C LEU A 209 -5.30 -9.87 10.90
N ASP A 210 -4.07 -10.33 10.66
CA ASP A 210 -2.92 -9.58 11.11
C ASP A 210 -2.87 -8.22 10.40
N VAL A 211 -2.59 -7.17 11.16
CA VAL A 211 -2.62 -5.80 10.62
C VAL A 211 -1.60 -5.62 9.49
N SER A 212 -0.47 -6.33 9.55
CA SER A 212 0.53 -6.29 8.48
C SER A 212 0.00 -6.91 7.19
N THR A 213 -0.84 -7.95 7.25
CA THR A 213 -1.53 -8.50 6.06
C THR A 213 -2.45 -7.46 5.44
N ILE A 214 -3.20 -6.70 6.25
CA ILE A 214 -4.10 -5.65 5.75
C ILE A 214 -3.30 -4.53 5.07
N TYR A 215 -2.24 -4.06 5.72
CA TYR A 215 -1.35 -3.03 5.17
C TYR A 215 -0.69 -3.46 3.86
N GLN A 216 -0.17 -4.68 3.85
CA GLN A 216 0.45 -5.27 2.68
C GLN A 216 -0.54 -5.46 1.53
N PHE A 217 -1.78 -5.83 1.81
CA PHE A 217 -2.83 -5.88 0.80
C PHE A 217 -3.03 -4.51 0.12
N PHE A 218 -3.17 -3.41 0.87
CA PHE A 218 -3.36 -2.09 0.27
C PHE A 218 -2.11 -1.56 -0.46
N HIS A 219 -0.91 -1.98 -0.05
CA HIS A 219 0.30 -1.74 -0.84
C HIS A 219 0.24 -2.47 -2.19
N TYR A 220 -0.19 -3.73 -2.22
CA TYR A 220 -0.34 -4.47 -3.46
C TYR A 220 -1.40 -3.87 -4.38
N ILE A 221 -2.52 -3.40 -3.84
CA ILE A 221 -3.55 -2.68 -4.61
C ILE A 221 -2.95 -1.49 -5.36
N ALA A 222 -2.09 -0.70 -4.71
CA ALA A 222 -1.38 0.38 -5.38
C ALA A 222 -0.49 -0.11 -6.54
N LYS A 223 0.21 -1.23 -6.36
CA LYS A 223 1.06 -1.83 -7.41
C LYS A 223 0.22 -2.36 -8.59
N PHE A 224 -0.87 -3.05 -8.32
CA PHE A 224 -1.81 -3.51 -9.36
C PHE A 224 -2.43 -2.34 -10.13
N TYR A 225 -2.88 -1.30 -9.42
CA TYR A 225 -3.35 -0.06 -10.04
C TYR A 225 -2.27 0.58 -10.94
N ASP A 226 -1.03 0.64 -10.46
CA ASP A 226 0.09 1.21 -11.21
C ASP A 226 0.45 0.43 -12.48
N ILE A 227 0.26 -0.89 -12.48
CA ILE A 227 0.39 -1.73 -13.66
C ILE A 227 -0.76 -1.47 -14.63
N SER A 228 -2.00 -1.46 -14.13
CA SER A 228 -3.20 -1.32 -14.98
C SER A 228 -3.27 -0.01 -15.78
N ARG A 229 -2.63 1.07 -15.30
CA ARG A 229 -2.61 2.38 -15.96
C ARG A 229 -1.52 2.53 -17.03
N LYS A 230 -0.61 1.56 -17.14
CA LYS A 230 0.54 1.64 -18.05
C LYS A 230 0.31 0.75 -19.28
N PRO A 231 0.94 1.06 -20.43
CA PRO A 231 0.73 0.30 -21.66
C PRO A 231 1.20 -1.15 -21.51
N ASN A 232 0.40 -2.12 -21.97
CA ASN A 232 0.73 -3.54 -21.84
C ASN A 232 2.12 -3.93 -22.40
N TYR A 233 2.61 -3.25 -23.45
CA TYR A 233 3.87 -3.60 -24.10
C TYR A 233 5.10 -3.44 -23.20
N ILE A 234 5.03 -2.63 -22.13
CA ILE A 234 6.15 -2.52 -21.17
C ILE A 234 6.18 -3.68 -20.18
N TYR A 235 5.11 -4.48 -20.14
CA TYR A 235 4.95 -5.63 -19.27
C TYR A 235 5.16 -6.96 -19.97
N GLN A 236 5.82 -6.96 -21.13
CA GLN A 236 6.10 -8.16 -21.91
C GLN A 236 7.56 -8.60 -21.75
N GLY A 237 7.77 -9.91 -21.70
CA GLY A 237 9.10 -10.53 -21.67
C GLY A 237 9.49 -11.12 -20.31
N ASP A 238 10.60 -11.85 -20.33
CA ASP A 238 10.97 -12.79 -19.27
C ASP A 238 11.17 -12.13 -17.90
N PHE A 239 11.89 -11.01 -17.87
CA PHE A 239 12.11 -10.28 -16.62
C PHE A 239 10.81 -9.74 -16.04
N VAL A 240 9.92 -9.23 -16.89
CA VAL A 240 8.64 -8.70 -16.42
C VAL A 240 7.72 -9.81 -15.96
N SER A 241 7.76 -10.98 -16.61
CA SER A 241 7.06 -12.18 -16.14
C SER A 241 7.38 -12.48 -14.67
N LEU A 242 8.66 -12.39 -14.28
CA LEU A 242 9.07 -12.62 -12.89
C LEU A 242 8.49 -11.57 -11.94
N LEU A 243 8.54 -10.29 -12.32
CA LEU A 243 7.97 -9.20 -11.51
C LEU A 243 6.45 -9.32 -11.32
N LEU A 244 5.73 -9.71 -12.38
CA LEU A 244 4.29 -9.93 -12.32
C LEU A 244 3.97 -11.18 -11.51
N LEU A 245 4.75 -12.26 -11.66
CA LEU A 245 4.57 -13.50 -10.90
C LEU A 245 4.75 -13.25 -9.41
N ASP A 246 5.78 -12.50 -9.00
CA ASP A 246 5.99 -12.13 -7.60
C ASP A 246 4.79 -11.35 -7.03
N LEU A 247 4.24 -10.40 -7.79
CA LEU A 247 3.08 -9.61 -7.34
C LEU A 247 1.79 -10.45 -7.26
N LEU A 248 1.58 -11.37 -8.21
CA LEU A 248 0.44 -12.30 -8.19
C LEU A 248 0.58 -13.33 -7.06
N PHE A 249 1.79 -13.81 -6.81
CA PHE A 249 2.12 -14.66 -5.68
C PHE A 249 1.79 -13.94 -4.37
N ASP A 250 2.21 -12.70 -4.23
CA ASP A 250 1.93 -11.83 -3.10
C ASP A 250 0.44 -11.67 -2.81
N LEU A 251 -0.38 -11.44 -3.84
CA LEU A 251 -1.84 -11.41 -3.70
C LEU A 251 -2.41 -12.78 -3.31
N SER A 252 -1.89 -13.87 -3.88
CA SER A 252 -2.31 -15.23 -3.52
C SER A 252 -1.99 -15.57 -2.06
N ARG A 253 -0.91 -15.01 -1.49
CA ARG A 253 -0.59 -15.12 -0.05
C ARG A 253 -1.61 -14.39 0.82
N VAL A 254 -2.16 -13.26 0.35
CA VAL A 254 -3.27 -12.59 1.04
C VAL A 254 -4.51 -13.49 1.05
N VAL A 255 -4.84 -14.15 -0.07
CA VAL A 255 -5.93 -15.13 -0.12
C VAL A 255 -5.69 -16.28 0.87
N ASP A 256 -4.49 -16.86 0.86
CA ASP A 256 -4.08 -17.93 1.80
C ASP A 256 -4.22 -17.47 3.26
N ALA A 257 -3.80 -16.24 3.59
CA ALA A 257 -3.93 -15.67 4.94
C ALA A 257 -5.39 -15.48 5.38
N VAL A 258 -6.25 -14.98 4.49
CA VAL A 258 -7.70 -14.84 4.72
C VAL A 258 -8.34 -16.19 5.03
N LEU A 259 -8.04 -17.19 4.22
CA LEU A 259 -8.54 -18.54 4.38
C LEU A 259 -8.00 -19.22 5.65
N LYS A 260 -6.70 -19.10 5.90
CA LYS A 260 -6.01 -19.65 7.08
C LYS A 260 -6.60 -19.11 8.37
N LYS A 261 -6.96 -17.82 8.40
CA LYS A 261 -7.54 -17.21 9.59
C LYS A 261 -8.86 -17.86 10.01
N LYS A 262 -9.62 -18.39 9.04
CA LYS A 262 -10.88 -19.10 9.27
C LYS A 262 -10.70 -20.61 9.50
N ASN A 263 -9.50 -21.13 9.25
CA ASN A 263 -9.14 -22.55 9.36
C ASN A 263 -7.73 -22.72 9.97
N PRO A 264 -7.47 -22.21 11.19
CA PRO A 264 -6.11 -22.06 11.74
C PRO A 264 -5.35 -23.38 11.98
N SER A 265 -6.06 -24.51 12.05
CA SER A 265 -5.47 -25.85 12.25
C SER A 265 -4.71 -26.38 11.03
N TYR A 266 -4.83 -25.73 9.87
CA TYR A 266 -4.19 -26.15 8.64
C TYR A 266 -3.17 -25.11 8.17
N TRP A 267 -2.11 -25.58 7.51
CA TRP A 267 -1.01 -24.71 7.05
C TRP A 267 -0.96 -24.55 5.53
N GLN A 268 -1.65 -25.41 4.78
CA GLN A 268 -1.66 -25.39 3.31
C GLN A 268 -2.96 -24.81 2.78
N MET A 269 -2.85 -23.89 1.82
CA MET A 269 -3.97 -23.38 1.02
C MET A 269 -4.86 -24.50 0.46
N PHE A 270 -4.26 -25.62 0.04
CA PHE A 270 -4.96 -26.82 -0.38
C PHE A 270 -6.07 -27.22 0.60
N ASN A 271 -5.72 -27.39 1.88
CA ASN A 271 -6.66 -27.83 2.92
C ASN A 271 -7.73 -26.77 3.17
N HIS A 272 -7.37 -25.50 3.09
CA HIS A 272 -8.32 -24.41 3.25
C HIS A 272 -9.37 -24.37 2.14
N ILE A 273 -8.98 -24.62 0.88
CA ILE A 273 -9.91 -24.69 -0.26
C ILE A 273 -10.85 -25.88 -0.12
N VAL A 274 -10.34 -27.05 0.28
CA VAL A 274 -11.20 -28.24 0.51
C VAL A 274 -12.25 -27.97 1.59
N ILE A 275 -11.87 -27.32 2.70
CA ILE A 275 -12.81 -26.94 3.76
C ILE A 275 -13.79 -25.87 3.27
N LEU A 276 -13.34 -24.93 2.44
CA LEU A 276 -14.22 -23.95 1.86
C LEU A 276 -15.27 -24.61 0.98
N ASN A 277 -14.87 -25.61 0.18
CA ASN A 277 -15.77 -26.38 -0.65
C ASN A 277 -16.83 -27.12 0.16
N THR A 278 -16.47 -27.74 1.29
CA THR A 278 -17.48 -28.41 2.13
C THR A 278 -18.49 -27.43 2.73
N ARG A 279 -18.12 -26.17 2.93
CA ARG A 279 -19.01 -25.13 3.47
C ARG A 279 -19.86 -24.45 2.39
N MET A 280 -19.34 -24.30 1.19
CA MET A 280 -19.90 -23.39 0.18
C MET A 280 -20.20 -24.05 -1.17
N GLY A 281 -19.77 -25.28 -1.40
CA GLY A 281 -19.99 -25.97 -2.67
C GLY A 281 -19.29 -25.33 -3.86
N ILE A 282 -18.06 -24.82 -3.69
CA ILE A 282 -17.30 -24.12 -4.74
C ILE A 282 -16.81 -25.04 -5.89
N GLY A 283 -17.16 -26.32 -5.88
CA GLY A 283 -16.80 -27.26 -6.95
C GLY A 283 -15.38 -27.83 -6.88
N LEU A 284 -14.69 -27.69 -5.75
CA LEU A 284 -13.33 -28.21 -5.53
C LEU A 284 -13.26 -29.08 -4.27
N ASN A 285 -13.81 -30.30 -4.36
CA ASN A 285 -13.70 -31.28 -3.29
C ASN A 285 -12.24 -31.79 -3.15
N GLN A 286 -12.00 -32.63 -2.14
CA GLN A 286 -10.65 -33.15 -1.90
C GLN A 286 -10.06 -33.89 -3.11
N SER A 287 -10.83 -34.78 -3.76
CA SER A 287 -10.35 -35.52 -4.93
C SER A 287 -10.01 -34.59 -6.10
N TYR A 288 -10.83 -33.58 -6.36
CA TYR A 288 -10.58 -32.59 -7.40
C TYR A 288 -9.37 -31.73 -7.09
N MET A 289 -9.17 -31.34 -5.83
CA MET A 289 -7.96 -30.63 -5.41
C MET A 289 -6.70 -31.50 -5.53
N GLU A 290 -6.78 -32.79 -5.21
CA GLU A 290 -5.68 -33.75 -5.42
C GLU A 290 -5.32 -33.83 -6.90
N GLN A 291 -6.31 -34.01 -7.79
CA GLN A 291 -6.09 -34.04 -9.23
C GLN A 291 -5.48 -32.73 -9.77
N LEU A 292 -5.97 -31.58 -9.30
CA LEU A 292 -5.43 -30.28 -9.67
C LEU A 292 -3.97 -30.11 -9.22
N ASN A 293 -3.67 -30.48 -7.97
CA ASN A 293 -2.31 -30.45 -7.43
C ASN A 293 -1.38 -31.38 -8.22
N GLU A 294 -1.79 -32.62 -8.49
CA GLU A 294 -1.00 -33.55 -9.32
C GLU A 294 -0.79 -33.01 -10.73
N SER A 295 -1.74 -32.25 -11.30
CA SER A 295 -1.60 -31.65 -12.62
C SER A 295 -0.54 -30.54 -12.66
N TYR A 296 -0.41 -29.76 -11.59
CA TYR A 296 0.60 -28.69 -11.48
C TYR A 296 2.00 -29.17 -11.09
N LYS A 297 2.17 -30.40 -10.59
CA LYS A 297 3.46 -30.93 -10.13
C LYS A 297 4.52 -31.17 -11.21
N PRO A 298 4.17 -31.70 -12.41
CA PRO A 298 5.19 -32.02 -13.40
C PRO A 298 5.94 -30.75 -13.83
N PRO A 299 7.27 -30.84 -14.00
CA PRO A 299 8.05 -29.71 -14.48
C PRO A 299 7.56 -29.30 -15.88
N ASN A 300 7.59 -27.99 -16.16
CA ASN A 300 7.19 -27.41 -17.46
C ASN A 300 5.72 -27.62 -17.86
N LYS A 301 4.84 -28.04 -16.93
CA LYS A 301 3.39 -28.17 -17.19
C LYS A 301 2.56 -27.01 -16.65
N PHE A 302 3.16 -26.12 -15.86
CA PHE A 302 2.43 -25.02 -15.22
C PHE A 302 1.65 -24.17 -16.23
N ASP A 303 2.29 -23.70 -17.31
CA ASP A 303 1.66 -22.87 -18.34
C ASP A 303 0.48 -23.57 -19.02
N GLU A 304 0.66 -24.84 -19.38
CA GLU A 304 -0.38 -25.66 -20.03
C GLU A 304 -1.60 -25.84 -19.12
N ILE A 305 -1.38 -26.16 -17.84
CA ILE A 305 -2.46 -26.35 -16.89
C ILE A 305 -3.15 -25.02 -16.58
N LEU A 306 -2.39 -23.95 -16.33
CA LEU A 306 -2.98 -22.63 -16.08
C LEU A 306 -3.80 -22.14 -17.28
N ALA A 307 -3.28 -22.30 -18.51
CA ALA A 307 -4.04 -22.00 -19.73
C ALA A 307 -5.34 -22.81 -19.80
N SER A 308 -5.27 -24.13 -19.57
CA SER A 308 -6.46 -24.98 -19.61
C SER A 308 -7.51 -24.59 -18.55
N VAL A 309 -7.09 -24.14 -17.36
CA VAL A 309 -7.99 -23.64 -16.33
C VAL A 309 -8.59 -22.30 -16.76
N LEU A 310 -7.79 -21.38 -17.31
CA LEU A 310 -8.25 -20.07 -17.80
C LEU A 310 -9.20 -20.18 -19.00
N ASP A 311 -9.00 -21.17 -19.87
CA ASP A 311 -9.80 -21.39 -21.07
C ASP A 311 -11.02 -22.32 -20.85
N ASP A 312 -11.28 -22.71 -19.60
CA ASP A 312 -12.36 -23.62 -19.21
C ASP A 312 -12.27 -25.01 -19.88
N PHE A 313 -11.05 -25.41 -20.28
CA PHE A 313 -10.75 -26.71 -20.87
C PHE A 313 -10.25 -27.75 -19.86
N PHE A 314 -9.87 -27.34 -18.66
CA PHE A 314 -9.47 -28.28 -17.61
C PHE A 314 -10.66 -29.14 -17.19
N GLN A 315 -10.49 -30.46 -17.29
CA GLN A 315 -11.48 -31.45 -16.87
C GLN A 315 -10.88 -32.38 -15.83
N PHE A 316 -11.68 -32.72 -14.82
CA PHE A 316 -11.35 -33.79 -13.88
C PHE A 316 -11.48 -35.15 -14.57
N GLN A 317 -10.95 -36.21 -13.93
CA GLN A 317 -10.98 -37.58 -14.47
C GLN A 317 -12.40 -38.09 -14.77
N ASP A 318 -13.40 -37.59 -14.06
CA ASP A 318 -14.82 -37.90 -14.27
C ASP A 318 -15.49 -37.00 -15.33
N GLN A 319 -14.70 -36.21 -16.07
CA GLN A 319 -15.12 -35.24 -17.07
C GLN A 319 -15.88 -34.03 -16.51
N THR A 320 -15.95 -33.89 -15.19
CA THR A 320 -16.53 -32.70 -14.55
C THR A 320 -15.68 -31.48 -14.89
N THR A 321 -16.35 -30.40 -15.27
CA THR A 321 -15.73 -29.10 -15.49
C THR A 321 -15.73 -28.27 -14.20
N MET A 322 -14.75 -27.38 -14.08
CA MET A 322 -14.66 -26.49 -12.93
C MET A 322 -15.78 -25.44 -12.94
N THR A 323 -16.33 -25.11 -11.77
CA THR A 323 -17.19 -23.92 -11.63
C THR A 323 -16.33 -22.65 -11.66
N LEU A 324 -16.97 -21.49 -11.83
CA LEU A 324 -16.25 -20.21 -11.83
C LEU A 324 -15.60 -19.90 -10.47
N GLU A 325 -16.28 -20.26 -9.38
CA GLU A 325 -15.74 -20.20 -8.02
C GLU A 325 -14.51 -21.10 -7.88
N GLY A 326 -14.61 -22.34 -8.37
CA GLY A 326 -13.50 -23.28 -8.40
C GLY A 326 -12.32 -22.74 -9.21
N LYS A 327 -12.58 -22.18 -10.40
CA LYS A 327 -11.56 -21.58 -11.28
C LYS A 327 -10.78 -20.49 -10.58
N SER A 328 -11.47 -19.63 -9.85
CA SER A 328 -10.85 -18.55 -9.07
C SER A 328 -9.84 -19.09 -8.06
N PHE A 329 -10.20 -20.13 -7.31
CA PHE A 329 -9.30 -20.78 -6.36
C PHE A 329 -8.21 -21.62 -7.03
N ALA A 330 -8.49 -22.27 -8.16
CA ALA A 330 -7.51 -23.05 -8.90
C ALA A 330 -6.38 -22.18 -9.47
N VAL A 331 -6.72 -20.99 -10.00
CA VAL A 331 -5.73 -20.00 -10.45
C VAL A 331 -4.91 -19.49 -9.27
N ALA A 332 -5.56 -19.05 -8.18
CA ALA A 332 -4.86 -18.55 -7.00
C ALA A 332 -3.93 -19.62 -6.38
N TYR A 333 -4.41 -20.86 -6.28
CA TYR A 333 -3.62 -21.98 -5.79
C TYR A 333 -2.44 -22.33 -6.70
N GLY A 334 -2.67 -22.39 -8.02
CA GLY A 334 -1.62 -22.67 -9.01
C GLY A 334 -0.48 -21.66 -8.92
N ILE A 335 -0.80 -20.36 -8.97
CA ILE A 335 0.17 -19.27 -8.82
C ILE A 335 0.92 -19.37 -7.49
N ARG A 336 0.18 -19.53 -6.38
CA ARG A 336 0.75 -19.66 -5.03
C ARG A 336 1.76 -20.78 -4.95
N ASN A 337 1.39 -21.96 -5.42
CA ASN A 337 2.21 -23.16 -5.31
C ASN A 337 3.43 -23.10 -6.24
N HIS A 338 3.24 -22.60 -7.47
CA HIS A 338 4.32 -22.50 -8.43
C HIS A 338 5.40 -21.50 -8.00
N ALA A 339 5.01 -20.27 -7.69
CA ALA A 339 5.96 -19.20 -7.32
C ALA A 339 6.65 -19.45 -5.97
N ALA A 340 6.07 -20.27 -5.09
CA ALA A 340 6.72 -20.67 -3.84
C ALA A 340 7.92 -21.62 -4.05
N HIS A 341 8.04 -22.25 -5.22
CA HIS A 341 9.01 -23.31 -5.49
C HIS A 341 9.90 -23.07 -6.71
N ASN A 342 9.53 -22.12 -7.58
CA ASN A 342 10.21 -21.87 -8.84
C ASN A 342 10.46 -20.38 -9.05
N ILE A 343 11.58 -20.07 -9.71
CA ILE A 343 11.91 -18.73 -10.21
C ILE A 343 12.20 -18.90 -11.70
N GLU A 344 11.14 -18.86 -12.50
CA GLU A 344 11.22 -19.02 -13.95
C GLU A 344 10.29 -18.05 -14.67
N ALA A 345 10.72 -17.62 -15.86
CA ALA A 345 9.92 -16.77 -16.71
C ALA A 345 8.89 -17.61 -17.47
N LEU A 346 7.63 -17.16 -17.45
CA LEU A 346 6.49 -17.89 -17.97
C LEU A 346 5.64 -16.95 -18.83
N PRO A 347 5.66 -17.09 -20.17
CA PRO A 347 4.97 -16.18 -21.06
C PRO A 347 3.50 -15.95 -20.71
N ILE A 348 2.82 -17.01 -20.24
CA ILE A 348 1.41 -16.93 -19.84
C ILE A 348 1.15 -15.86 -18.77
N ILE A 349 2.11 -15.58 -17.89
CA ILE A 349 1.95 -14.62 -16.80
C ILE A 349 1.73 -13.21 -17.35
N TRP A 350 2.48 -12.79 -18.37
CA TRP A 350 2.29 -11.48 -18.98
C TRP A 350 1.25 -11.49 -20.11
N GLU A 351 1.10 -12.60 -20.84
CA GLU A 351 0.10 -12.74 -21.90
C GLU A 351 -1.33 -12.72 -21.36
N ARG A 352 -1.57 -13.38 -20.22
CA ARG A 352 -2.88 -13.53 -19.57
C ARG A 352 -2.97 -12.79 -18.24
N TYR A 353 -2.07 -11.84 -17.98
CA TYR A 353 -1.93 -11.13 -16.69
C TYR A 353 -3.27 -10.68 -16.09
N LYS A 354 -4.09 -9.94 -16.86
CA LYS A 354 -5.35 -9.37 -16.39
C LYS A 354 -6.37 -10.44 -16.00
N GLU A 355 -6.36 -11.58 -16.67
CA GLU A 355 -7.25 -12.70 -16.34
C GLU A 355 -6.79 -13.40 -15.07
N ILE A 356 -5.48 -13.64 -14.94
CA ILE A 356 -4.91 -14.24 -13.73
C ILE A 356 -5.18 -13.35 -12.52
N GLU A 357 -4.85 -12.06 -12.62
CA GLU A 357 -5.14 -11.05 -11.59
C GLU A 357 -6.61 -11.08 -11.18
N LYS A 358 -7.52 -10.98 -12.16
CA LYS A 358 -8.97 -11.03 -11.95
C LYS A 358 -9.40 -12.24 -11.13
N TYR A 359 -8.94 -13.44 -11.50
CA TYR A 359 -9.34 -14.66 -10.81
C TYR A 359 -8.76 -14.80 -9.40
N ILE A 360 -7.56 -14.27 -9.13
CA ILE A 360 -7.03 -14.20 -7.76
C ILE A 360 -7.86 -13.22 -6.91
N PHE A 361 -8.24 -12.06 -7.46
CA PHE A 361 -9.16 -11.15 -6.77
C PHE A 361 -10.53 -11.78 -6.52
N TYR A 362 -11.06 -12.56 -7.46
CA TYR A 362 -12.32 -13.28 -7.26
C TYR A 362 -12.21 -14.27 -6.10
N ALA A 363 -11.09 -15.01 -6.00
CA ALA A 363 -10.85 -15.89 -4.86
C ALA A 363 -10.80 -15.11 -3.54
N LEU A 364 -10.17 -13.92 -3.53
CA LEU A 364 -10.16 -13.04 -2.36
C LEU A 364 -11.57 -12.56 -1.99
N PHE A 365 -12.32 -11.99 -2.94
CA PHE A 365 -13.66 -11.46 -2.72
C PHE A 365 -14.63 -12.55 -2.27
N LEU A 366 -14.59 -13.72 -2.89
CA LEU A 366 -15.41 -14.86 -2.51
C LEU A 366 -15.08 -15.33 -1.09
N SER A 367 -13.79 -15.38 -0.73
CA SER A 367 -13.34 -15.71 0.63
C SER A 367 -13.87 -14.70 1.65
N ILE A 368 -13.75 -13.41 1.37
CA ILE A 368 -14.21 -12.34 2.27
C ILE A 368 -15.73 -12.34 2.37
N GLN A 369 -16.45 -12.32 1.24
CA GLN A 369 -17.92 -12.27 1.20
C GLN A 369 -18.57 -13.39 2.00
N LYS A 370 -18.00 -14.60 1.97
CA LYS A 370 -18.65 -15.81 2.47
C LYS A 370 -18.16 -16.27 3.84
N LEU A 371 -16.96 -15.84 4.25
CA LEU A 371 -16.39 -16.24 5.55
C LEU A 371 -16.40 -15.13 6.59
N TYR A 372 -16.50 -13.87 6.17
CA TYR A 372 -16.59 -12.68 7.01
C TYR A 372 -17.92 -11.99 6.73
#